data_AF-A0A955GLL6-F1
#
_entry.id   AF-A0A955GLL6-F1
#
_cell.length_a   1.000
_cell.length_b   1.000
_cell.length_c   1.000
_cell.angle_alpha   90.00
_cell.angle_beta   90.00
_cell.angle_gamma   90.00
#
_symmetry.space_group_name_H-M   'P 1'
#
loop_
_entity.id
_entity.type
_entity.pdbx_description
1 polymer ?
#
loop_
_entity_poly.entity_id
_entity_poly.type
_entity_poly.pdbx_seq_one_letter_code
_entity_poly.pdbx_strand_id
1 'polypeptide(L)'
;MNPETRITNEQIKAICARHNIPYQSHTRINTGFSHEVHRLNNDLLIKLFNTGKSRNFETELTLLKSDLDFPKPKLVASYQGKNDQDRSYIIMSFVPGISLGSKWHEANEQQREKLIADIADALKNINSLAPQIIGGNTDNWPTTIKKRIVKLTNKLLASNIINQSQKQKIIAKVEANKKYLADSELLPVYWDIHFDNFLVNENFELQAIIDLENVELAALDYPLFVVDKLMKEPHKYLREEDEKYADVKDYAKLREWYKEYYPAMFTFEHLDERVKLYLLIDTLHLLVDWSHVRELHKKLNELIQN
;
A
#
# COMPACT_ATOMS: atom_id res chain seq x y z
N MET A 1 -1.60 -8.37 -10.82
CA MET A 1 -2.38 -8.55 -12.06
C MET A 1 -3.27 -7.34 -12.26
N ASN A 2 -3.21 -6.68 -13.42
CA ASN A 2 -4.23 -5.68 -13.76
C ASN A 2 -5.61 -6.36 -13.82
N PRO A 3 -6.68 -5.72 -13.36
CA PRO A 3 -8.02 -6.27 -13.54
C PRO A 3 -8.33 -6.45 -15.04
N GLU A 4 -8.82 -7.64 -15.41
CA GLU A 4 -9.20 -7.99 -16.79
C GLU A 4 -10.34 -7.10 -17.32
N THR A 5 -11.09 -6.47 -16.42
CA THR A 5 -12.25 -5.65 -16.75
C THR A 5 -11.84 -4.46 -17.63
N ARG A 6 -12.65 -4.21 -18.65
CA ARG A 6 -12.51 -3.09 -19.59
C ARG A 6 -13.85 -2.39 -19.68
N ILE A 7 -13.93 -1.19 -19.13
CA ILE A 7 -15.04 -0.28 -19.41
C ILE A 7 -14.97 0.16 -20.88
N THR A 8 -16.12 0.29 -21.56
CA THR A 8 -16.17 0.76 -22.96
C THR A 8 -16.07 2.29 -23.04
N ASN A 9 -15.78 2.79 -24.24
CA ASN A 9 -15.75 4.23 -24.52
C ASN A 9 -17.09 4.90 -24.19
N GLU A 10 -18.21 4.23 -24.48
CA GLU A 10 -19.57 4.71 -24.19
C GLU A 10 -19.80 4.83 -22.69
N GLN A 11 -19.32 3.87 -21.92
CA GLN A 11 -19.42 3.90 -20.46
C GLN A 11 -18.56 5.03 -19.86
N ILE A 12 -17.35 5.28 -20.37
CA ILE A 12 -16.55 6.46 -19.97
C ILE A 12 -17.27 7.76 -20.31
N LYS A 13 -17.85 7.88 -21.51
CA LYS A 13 -18.66 9.05 -21.90
C LYS A 13 -19.87 9.24 -20.97
N ALA A 14 -20.53 8.16 -20.57
CA ALA A 14 -21.64 8.21 -19.62
C ALA A 14 -21.19 8.67 -18.23
N ILE A 15 -20.02 8.22 -17.75
CA ILE A 15 -19.41 8.70 -16.50
C ILE A 15 -19.14 10.21 -16.59
N CYS A 16 -18.57 10.68 -17.70
CA CYS A 16 -18.29 12.10 -17.92
C CYS A 16 -19.58 12.92 -17.93
N ALA A 17 -20.59 12.48 -18.69
CA ALA A 17 -21.89 13.13 -18.78
C ALA A 17 -22.60 13.24 -17.42
N ARG A 18 -22.51 12.20 -16.58
CA ARG A 18 -23.10 12.20 -15.23
C ARG A 18 -22.60 13.34 -14.35
N HIS A 19 -21.35 13.74 -14.55
CA HIS A 19 -20.69 14.77 -13.74
C HIS A 19 -20.46 16.08 -14.51
N ASN A 20 -21.13 16.25 -15.66
CA ASN A 20 -20.97 17.41 -16.55
C ASN A 20 -19.51 17.68 -16.97
N ILE A 21 -18.71 16.62 -17.10
CA ILE A 21 -17.31 16.70 -17.57
C ILE A 21 -17.31 16.56 -19.09
N PRO A 22 -16.77 17.52 -19.86
CA PRO A 22 -16.62 17.37 -21.30
C PRO A 22 -15.65 16.23 -21.64
N TYR A 23 -16.11 15.26 -22.42
CA TYR A 23 -15.27 14.17 -22.89
C TYR A 23 -14.53 14.58 -24.17
N GLN A 24 -13.19 14.48 -24.16
CA GLN A 24 -12.34 14.66 -25.34
C GLN A 24 -11.67 13.34 -25.71
N SER A 25 -10.95 12.75 -24.76
CA SER A 25 -10.19 11.50 -24.95
C SER A 25 -10.02 10.79 -23.61
N HIS A 26 -9.61 9.52 -23.66
CA HIS A 26 -9.07 8.85 -22.49
C HIS A 26 -8.02 7.82 -22.91
N THR A 27 -7.18 7.41 -21.97
CA THR A 27 -6.22 6.33 -22.17
C THR A 27 -6.11 5.53 -20.88
N ARG A 28 -6.19 4.21 -21.01
CA ARG A 28 -6.01 3.31 -19.86
C ARG A 28 -4.56 3.36 -19.38
N ILE A 29 -4.38 3.42 -18.07
CA ILE A 29 -3.08 3.24 -17.43
C ILE A 29 -2.93 1.75 -17.12
N ASN A 30 -1.92 1.12 -17.74
CA ASN A 30 -1.77 -0.34 -17.76
C ASN A 30 -0.71 -0.85 -16.78
N THR A 31 -0.23 -0.04 -15.85
CA THR A 31 0.87 -0.40 -14.95
C THR A 31 0.57 0.09 -13.54
N GLY A 32 0.82 -0.74 -12.53
CA GLY A 32 0.95 -0.31 -11.13
C GLY A 32 -0.36 -0.12 -10.35
N PHE A 33 -1.52 -0.58 -10.83
CA PHE A 33 -2.78 -0.41 -10.10
C PHE A 33 -3.51 -1.73 -9.85
N SER A 34 -3.99 -1.90 -8.61
CA SER A 34 -4.93 -2.96 -8.19
C SER A 34 -6.32 -2.78 -8.85
N HIS A 35 -6.58 -1.56 -9.33
CA HIS A 35 -7.82 -1.10 -9.93
C HIS A 35 -7.63 -0.66 -11.38
N GLU A 36 -8.73 -0.59 -12.12
CA GLU A 36 -8.70 -0.09 -13.49
C GLU A 36 -8.67 1.44 -13.44
N VAL A 37 -7.62 2.03 -14.03
CA VAL A 37 -7.39 3.48 -14.02
C VAL A 37 -7.30 4.00 -15.46
N HIS A 38 -7.96 5.13 -15.72
CA HIS A 38 -7.92 5.81 -17.00
C HIS A 38 -7.53 7.26 -16.81
N ARG A 39 -6.57 7.73 -17.61
CA ARG A 39 -6.34 9.17 -17.81
C ARG A 39 -7.46 9.71 -18.69
N LEU A 40 -8.21 10.67 -18.18
CA LEU A 40 -9.30 11.32 -18.88
C LEU A 40 -8.84 12.71 -19.33
N ASN A 41 -9.10 13.03 -20.60
CA ASN A 41 -8.63 14.22 -21.29
C ASN A 41 -7.11 14.33 -21.12
N ASN A 42 -6.61 15.24 -20.27
CA ASN A 42 -5.18 15.36 -19.97
C ASN A 42 -4.87 15.57 -18.48
N ASP A 43 -5.87 15.97 -17.70
CA ASP A 43 -5.75 16.56 -16.38
C ASP A 43 -6.56 15.81 -15.32
N LEU A 44 -7.23 14.72 -15.69
CA LEU A 44 -8.07 13.91 -14.80
C LEU A 44 -7.69 12.43 -14.84
N LEU A 45 -8.00 11.75 -13.75
CA LEU A 45 -7.95 10.31 -13.60
C LEU A 45 -9.33 9.79 -13.21
N ILE A 46 -9.75 8.68 -13.81
CA ILE A 46 -10.89 7.86 -13.38
C ILE A 46 -10.32 6.56 -12.81
N LYS A 47 -10.54 6.29 -11.52
CA LYS A 47 -10.24 5.01 -10.86
C LYS A 47 -11.53 4.25 -10.61
N LEU A 48 -11.63 3.04 -11.18
CA LEU A 48 -12.80 2.16 -11.07
C LEU A 48 -12.55 1.08 -10.02
N PHE A 49 -13.46 0.99 -9.05
CA PHE A 49 -13.36 0.05 -7.94
C PHE A 49 -14.16 -1.21 -8.23
N ASN A 50 -13.68 -2.34 -7.70
CA ASN A 50 -14.40 -3.61 -7.79
C ASN A 50 -15.43 -3.66 -6.66
N THR A 51 -16.65 -4.13 -6.95
CA THR A 51 -17.75 -4.10 -5.96
C THR A 51 -17.48 -4.92 -4.71
N GLY A 52 -16.67 -5.99 -4.82
CA GLY A 52 -16.24 -6.82 -3.69
C GLY A 52 -15.28 -6.13 -2.70
N LYS A 53 -14.86 -4.87 -2.96
CA LYS A 53 -13.95 -4.10 -2.11
C LYS A 53 -14.49 -2.69 -1.83
N SER A 54 -15.71 -2.58 -1.27
CA SER A 54 -16.31 -1.27 -0.93
C SER A 54 -15.41 -0.43 -0.01
N ARG A 55 -14.69 -1.08 0.91
CA ARG A 55 -13.75 -0.42 1.82
C ARG A 55 -12.66 0.37 1.09
N ASN A 56 -12.06 -0.19 0.03
CA ASN A 56 -11.00 0.50 -0.71
C ASN A 56 -11.50 1.83 -1.30
N PHE A 57 -12.69 1.79 -1.91
CA PHE A 57 -13.37 2.98 -2.43
C PHE A 57 -13.68 3.99 -1.32
N GLU A 58 -14.24 3.53 -0.20
CA GLU A 58 -14.62 4.39 0.94
C GLU A 58 -13.40 5.05 1.59
N THR A 59 -12.32 4.29 1.81
CA THR A 59 -11.05 4.80 2.35
C THR A 59 -10.44 5.87 1.45
N GLU A 60 -10.29 5.59 0.16
CA GLU A 60 -9.68 6.53 -0.78
C GLU A 60 -10.54 7.80 -0.94
N LEU A 61 -11.87 7.64 -1.05
CA LEU A 61 -12.79 8.77 -1.10
C LEU A 61 -12.71 9.63 0.17
N THR A 62 -12.57 8.99 1.33
CA THR A 62 -12.44 9.69 2.62
C THR A 62 -11.18 10.54 2.66
N LEU A 63 -10.02 9.99 2.29
CA LEU A 63 -8.77 10.74 2.31
C LEU A 63 -8.72 11.84 1.24
N LEU A 64 -9.32 11.62 0.07
CA LEU A 64 -9.41 12.65 -0.96
C LEU A 64 -10.36 13.80 -0.55
N LYS A 65 -11.36 13.53 0.29
CA LYS A 65 -12.29 14.54 0.83
C LYS A 65 -11.76 15.27 2.07
N SER A 66 -10.77 14.72 2.77
CA SER A 66 -10.31 15.31 4.03
C SER A 66 -9.54 16.61 3.81
N ASP A 67 -9.60 17.51 4.79
CA ASP A 67 -8.80 18.74 4.82
C ASP A 67 -7.36 18.53 5.33
N LEU A 68 -6.96 17.26 5.52
CA LEU A 68 -5.58 16.90 5.89
C LEU A 68 -4.59 17.41 4.86
N ASP A 69 -3.57 18.10 5.36
CA ASP A 69 -2.52 18.73 4.57
C ASP A 69 -1.43 17.72 4.22
N PHE A 70 -1.63 16.99 3.12
CA PHE A 70 -0.57 16.19 2.52
C PHE A 70 -0.73 16.18 1.00
N PRO A 71 0.37 16.01 0.23
CA PRO A 71 0.29 15.97 -1.22
C PRO A 71 -0.58 14.80 -1.68
N LYS A 72 -1.70 15.10 -2.35
CA LYS A 72 -2.65 14.11 -2.87
C LYS A 72 -3.41 14.65 -4.09
N PRO A 73 -3.93 13.77 -4.96
CA PRO A 73 -4.86 14.19 -6.00
C PRO A 73 -6.07 14.93 -5.42
N LYS A 74 -6.57 15.94 -6.15
CA LYS A 74 -7.80 16.63 -5.78
C LYS A 74 -9.01 15.81 -6.22
N LEU A 75 -9.94 15.55 -5.31
CA LEU A 75 -11.23 14.96 -5.67
C LEU A 75 -11.99 15.89 -6.62
N VAL A 76 -12.47 15.33 -7.74
CA VAL A 76 -13.34 16.05 -8.69
C VAL A 76 -14.77 15.54 -8.59
N ALA A 77 -14.96 14.22 -8.63
CA ALA A 77 -16.27 13.60 -8.49
C ALA A 77 -16.14 12.17 -7.98
N SER A 78 -17.23 11.60 -7.51
CA SER A 78 -17.30 10.18 -7.15
C SER A 78 -18.68 9.63 -7.44
N TYR A 79 -18.79 8.33 -7.62
CA TYR A 79 -20.05 7.64 -7.73
C TYR A 79 -19.96 6.30 -7.02
N GLN A 80 -20.94 6.00 -6.18
CA GLN A 80 -21.05 4.69 -5.53
C GLN A 80 -21.95 3.80 -6.38
N GLY A 81 -21.33 2.76 -6.92
CA GLY A 81 -21.98 1.77 -7.75
C GLY A 81 -22.87 0.81 -6.98
N LYS A 82 -23.75 0.12 -7.71
CA LYS A 82 -24.68 -0.87 -7.14
C LYS A 82 -24.25 -2.32 -7.40
N ASN A 83 -23.50 -2.58 -8.47
CA ASN A 83 -23.09 -3.92 -8.90
C ASN A 83 -21.93 -3.83 -9.93
N ASP A 84 -21.42 -4.95 -10.41
CA ASP A 84 -20.26 -4.98 -11.32
C ASP A 84 -20.51 -4.34 -12.70
N GLN A 85 -21.78 -4.20 -13.11
CA GLN A 85 -22.15 -3.48 -14.33
C GLN A 85 -22.29 -1.96 -14.10
N ASP A 86 -22.42 -1.53 -12.84
CA ASP A 86 -22.51 -0.15 -12.38
C ASP A 86 -21.51 0.06 -11.24
N ARG A 87 -20.21 0.04 -11.56
CA ARG A 87 -19.11 0.06 -10.58
C ARG A 87 -18.96 1.41 -9.90
N SER A 88 -18.49 1.38 -8.65
CA SER A 88 -18.03 2.60 -7.98
C SER A 88 -16.80 3.17 -8.67
N TYR A 89 -16.69 4.50 -8.70
CA TYR A 89 -15.51 5.18 -9.24
C TYR A 89 -15.24 6.51 -8.55
N ILE A 90 -13.98 6.92 -8.63
CA ILE A 90 -13.49 8.23 -8.22
C ILE A 90 -12.89 8.92 -9.45
N ILE A 91 -13.27 10.18 -9.66
CA ILE A 91 -12.63 11.11 -10.60
C ILE A 91 -11.81 12.09 -9.78
N MET A 92 -10.52 12.20 -10.09
CA MET A 92 -9.58 13.07 -9.38
C MET A 92 -8.64 13.77 -10.36
N SER A 93 -7.96 14.82 -9.91
CA SER A 93 -6.95 15.49 -10.73
C SER A 93 -5.79 14.53 -11.05
N PHE A 94 -5.32 14.55 -12.29
CA PHE A 94 -4.03 13.98 -12.64
C PHE A 94 -2.92 14.85 -12.05
N VAL A 95 -2.02 14.24 -11.28
CA VAL A 95 -0.84 14.91 -10.74
C VAL A 95 0.35 14.58 -11.64
N PRO A 96 0.96 15.57 -12.33
CA PRO A 96 2.18 15.34 -13.09
C PRO A 96 3.32 14.91 -12.14
N GLY A 97 4.01 13.83 -12.49
CA GLY A 97 5.13 13.34 -11.71
C GLY A 97 5.58 11.97 -12.18
N ILE A 98 6.73 11.54 -11.67
CA ILE A 98 7.33 10.24 -11.91
C ILE A 98 7.31 9.47 -10.59
N SER A 99 7.14 8.15 -10.64
CA SER A 99 7.30 7.31 -9.45
C SER A 99 8.65 7.58 -8.80
N LEU A 100 8.65 7.76 -7.47
CA LEU A 100 9.88 7.85 -6.70
C LEU A 100 10.72 6.58 -6.85
N GLY A 101 10.10 5.41 -7.01
CA GLY A 101 10.81 4.15 -7.24
C GLY A 101 11.71 4.23 -8.48
N SER A 102 11.15 4.67 -9.61
CA SER A 102 11.90 4.82 -10.86
C SER A 102 13.00 5.89 -10.79
N LYS A 103 12.83 6.93 -9.96
CA LYS A 103 13.77 8.06 -9.86
C LYS A 103 14.75 7.97 -8.69
N TRP A 104 14.57 7.07 -7.73
CA TRP A 104 15.35 7.02 -6.50
C TRP A 104 16.87 6.94 -6.71
N HIS A 105 17.27 6.15 -7.71
CA HIS A 105 18.68 5.96 -8.08
C HIS A 105 19.35 7.23 -8.61
N GLU A 106 18.59 8.19 -9.12
CA GLU A 106 19.08 9.48 -9.62
C GLU A 106 19.21 10.53 -8.50
N ALA A 107 18.52 10.35 -7.37
CA ALA A 107 18.56 11.27 -6.24
C ALA A 107 19.92 11.22 -5.54
N ASN A 108 20.44 12.36 -5.11
CA ASN A 108 21.57 12.40 -4.17
C ASN A 108 21.11 12.17 -2.72
N GLU A 109 22.06 11.98 -1.80
CA GLU A 109 21.74 11.69 -0.40
C GLU A 109 20.85 12.75 0.27
N GLN A 110 21.10 14.05 0.04
CA GLN A 110 20.32 15.14 0.61
C GLN A 110 18.87 15.14 0.08
N GLN A 111 18.69 14.86 -1.22
CA GLN A 111 17.37 14.73 -1.83
C GLN A 111 16.62 13.52 -1.27
N ARG A 112 17.29 12.38 -1.12
CA ARG A 112 16.73 11.16 -0.53
C ARG A 112 16.26 11.40 0.90
N GLU A 113 17.12 11.99 1.73
CA GLU A 113 16.79 12.32 3.11
C GLU A 113 15.60 13.28 3.19
N LYS A 114 15.63 14.37 2.42
CA LYS A 114 14.54 15.34 2.36
C LYS A 114 13.22 14.68 1.94
N LEU A 115 13.24 13.79 0.96
CA LEU A 115 12.04 13.05 0.54
C LEU A 115 11.49 12.17 1.66
N ILE A 116 12.35 11.51 2.44
CA ILE A 116 11.88 10.73 3.60
C ILE A 116 11.30 11.65 4.68
N ALA A 117 11.86 12.83 4.91
CA ALA A 117 11.29 13.82 5.81
C ALA A 117 9.88 14.27 5.34
N ASP A 118 9.73 14.62 4.06
CA ASP A 118 8.45 15.04 3.46
C ASP A 118 7.41 13.90 3.52
N ILE A 119 7.83 12.66 3.27
CA ILE A 119 6.96 11.47 3.39
C ILE A 119 6.56 11.25 4.85
N ALA A 120 7.49 11.34 5.81
CA ALA A 120 7.20 11.19 7.23
C ALA A 120 6.18 12.23 7.71
N ASP A 121 6.29 13.49 7.28
CA ASP A 121 5.32 14.55 7.57
C ASP A 121 3.93 14.22 7.03
N ALA A 122 3.85 13.77 5.78
CA ALA A 122 2.59 13.35 5.19
C ALA A 122 1.96 12.14 5.93
N LEU A 123 2.76 11.15 6.35
CA LEU A 123 2.27 10.02 7.13
C LEU A 123 1.70 10.46 8.48
N LYS A 124 2.40 11.36 9.19
CA LYS A 124 1.90 11.96 10.45
C LYS A 124 0.56 12.66 10.26
N ASN A 125 0.40 13.40 9.15
CA ASN A 125 -0.87 14.06 8.83
C ASN A 125 -1.99 13.06 8.49
N ILE A 126 -1.69 11.94 7.83
CA ILE A 126 -2.68 10.87 7.63
C ILE A 126 -3.08 10.25 8.97
N ASN A 127 -2.11 10.01 9.87
CA ASN A 127 -2.35 9.42 11.18
C ASN A 127 -3.16 10.31 12.13
N SER A 128 -3.23 11.63 11.88
CA SER A 128 -4.09 12.54 12.65
C SER A 128 -5.58 12.43 12.29
N LEU A 129 -5.93 11.67 11.23
CA LEU A 129 -7.33 11.39 10.95
C LEU A 129 -7.93 10.61 12.13
N ALA A 130 -9.14 10.97 12.52
CA ALA A 130 -9.79 10.29 13.63
C ALA A 130 -10.11 8.82 13.25
N PRO A 131 -9.71 7.82 14.07
CA PRO A 131 -9.81 6.39 13.72
C PRO A 131 -11.20 5.92 13.27
N GLN A 132 -12.26 6.50 13.84
CA GLN A 132 -13.65 6.18 13.50
C GLN A 132 -14.02 6.48 12.03
N ILE A 133 -13.24 7.31 11.34
CA ILE A 133 -13.55 7.75 9.97
C ILE A 133 -13.16 6.69 8.93
N ILE A 134 -12.02 6.00 9.09
CA ILE A 134 -11.58 4.94 8.17
C ILE A 134 -12.47 3.70 8.26
N GLY A 135 -13.28 3.59 9.32
CA GLY A 135 -14.12 2.44 9.60
C GLY A 135 -13.31 1.15 9.74
N GLY A 136 -14.02 0.05 9.94
CA GLY A 136 -13.43 -1.29 9.93
C GLY A 136 -13.26 -1.94 11.30
N ASN A 137 -12.31 -2.87 11.36
CA ASN A 137 -12.23 -3.92 12.38
C ASN A 137 -12.16 -3.35 13.81
N THR A 138 -13.06 -3.81 14.69
CA THR A 138 -13.09 -3.44 16.13
C THR A 138 -12.14 -4.29 16.96
N ASP A 139 -11.47 -5.27 16.35
CA ASP A 139 -10.46 -6.08 17.02
C ASP A 139 -9.25 -5.22 17.41
N ASN A 140 -8.61 -5.60 18.52
CA ASN A 140 -7.26 -5.11 18.82
C ASN A 140 -6.21 -5.63 17.81
N TRP A 141 -5.03 -5.01 17.83
CA TRP A 141 -3.96 -5.33 16.89
C TRP A 141 -3.51 -6.80 16.89
N PRO A 142 -3.26 -7.47 18.05
CA PRO A 142 -2.90 -8.88 18.07
C PRO A 142 -3.93 -9.79 17.39
N THR A 143 -5.21 -9.51 17.61
CA THR A 143 -6.31 -10.29 17.04
C THR A 143 -6.40 -10.09 15.54
N THR A 144 -6.21 -8.85 15.06
CA THR A 144 -6.19 -8.52 13.64
C THR A 144 -5.05 -9.25 12.91
N ILE A 145 -3.82 -9.16 13.44
CA ILE A 145 -2.66 -9.87 12.89
C ILE A 145 -2.87 -11.38 12.87
N LYS A 146 -3.35 -11.96 13.98
CA LYS A 146 -3.66 -13.40 14.05
C LYS A 146 -4.68 -13.81 13.00
N LYS A 147 -5.81 -13.09 12.87
CA LYS A 147 -6.85 -13.41 11.88
C LYS A 147 -6.31 -13.36 10.45
N ARG A 148 -5.47 -12.37 10.12
CA ARG A 148 -4.82 -12.27 8.80
C ARG A 148 -3.93 -13.46 8.51
N ILE A 149 -3.04 -13.81 9.44
CA ILE A 149 -2.12 -14.94 9.28
C ILE A 149 -2.92 -16.25 9.12
N VAL A 150 -3.86 -16.53 10.03
CA VAL A 150 -4.70 -17.74 9.97
C VAL A 150 -5.44 -17.84 8.63
N LYS A 151 -6.03 -16.74 8.15
CA LYS A 151 -6.74 -16.71 6.86
C LYS A 151 -5.82 -17.07 5.70
N LEU A 152 -4.64 -16.44 5.61
CA LEU A 152 -3.67 -16.71 4.55
C LEU A 152 -3.12 -18.13 4.63
N THR A 153 -2.75 -18.59 5.84
CA THR A 153 -2.28 -19.97 6.06
C THR A 153 -3.31 -21.01 5.63
N ASN A 154 -4.59 -20.82 5.97
CA ASN A 154 -5.65 -21.73 5.54
C ASN A 154 -5.83 -21.72 4.01
N LYS A 155 -5.73 -20.54 3.37
CA LYS A 155 -5.76 -20.44 1.90
C LYS A 155 -4.61 -21.22 1.26
N LEU A 156 -3.37 -21.00 1.74
CA LEU A 156 -2.18 -21.68 1.23
C LEU A 156 -2.23 -23.20 1.43
N LEU A 157 -2.76 -23.67 2.58
CA LEU A 157 -2.94 -25.10 2.84
C LEU A 157 -3.98 -25.70 1.89
N ALA A 158 -5.13 -25.04 1.71
CA ALA A 158 -6.18 -25.51 0.81
C ALA A 158 -5.68 -25.59 -0.66
N SER A 159 -4.75 -24.72 -1.03
CA SER A 159 -4.09 -24.72 -2.34
C SER A 159 -2.87 -25.65 -2.42
N ASN A 160 -2.57 -26.46 -1.40
CA ASN A 160 -1.39 -27.33 -1.32
C ASN A 160 -0.04 -26.62 -1.51
N ILE A 161 0.03 -25.30 -1.26
CA ILE A 161 1.27 -24.51 -1.33
C ILE A 161 2.14 -24.74 -0.09
N ILE A 162 1.49 -25.00 1.05
CA ILE A 162 2.15 -25.40 2.30
C ILE A 162 1.54 -26.71 2.82
N ASN A 163 2.27 -27.43 3.67
CA ASN A 163 1.80 -28.65 4.32
C ASN A 163 1.31 -28.41 5.76
N GLN A 164 0.74 -29.45 6.39
CA GLN A 164 0.22 -29.34 7.75
C GLN A 164 1.29 -29.01 8.80
N SER A 165 2.51 -29.54 8.65
CA SER A 165 3.61 -29.23 9.57
C SER A 165 3.96 -27.73 9.52
N GLN A 166 4.02 -27.15 8.31
CA GLN A 166 4.22 -25.71 8.14
C GLN A 166 3.09 -24.90 8.75
N LYS A 167 1.82 -25.28 8.52
CA LYS A 167 0.67 -24.63 9.18
C LYS A 167 0.81 -24.64 10.69
N GLN A 168 1.12 -25.78 11.31
CA GLN A 168 1.30 -25.88 12.76
C GLN A 168 2.41 -24.94 13.26
N LYS A 169 3.54 -24.88 12.57
CA LYS A 169 4.65 -23.96 12.90
C LYS A 169 4.24 -22.49 12.77
N ILE A 170 3.55 -22.11 11.70
CA ILE A 170 3.04 -20.74 11.51
C ILE A 170 2.12 -20.36 12.67
N ILE A 171 1.13 -21.20 12.99
CA ILE A 171 0.19 -20.92 14.08
C ILE A 171 0.91 -20.83 15.43
N ALA A 172 1.81 -21.76 15.73
CA ALA A 172 2.61 -21.72 16.96
C ALA A 172 3.45 -20.44 17.07
N LYS A 173 4.09 -20.01 15.98
CA LYS A 173 4.88 -18.77 15.93
C LYS A 173 4.01 -17.54 16.23
N VAL A 174 2.81 -17.46 15.66
CA VAL A 174 1.88 -16.36 15.94
C VAL A 174 1.40 -16.38 17.38
N GLU A 175 1.00 -17.54 17.91
CA GLU A 175 0.54 -17.63 19.30
C GLU A 175 1.62 -17.22 20.32
N ALA A 176 2.87 -17.61 20.08
CA ALA A 176 4.00 -17.27 20.95
C ALA A 176 4.37 -15.78 20.92
N ASN A 177 4.21 -15.11 19.77
CA ASN A 177 4.71 -13.75 19.54
C ASN A 177 3.62 -12.68 19.51
N LYS A 178 2.32 -13.02 19.39
CA LYS A 178 1.22 -12.04 19.35
C LYS A 178 1.17 -11.13 20.58
N LYS A 179 1.74 -11.57 21.72
CA LYS A 179 1.86 -10.77 22.95
C LYS A 179 2.66 -9.48 22.74
N TYR A 180 3.62 -9.47 21.81
CA TYR A 180 4.40 -8.27 21.48
C TYR A 180 3.60 -7.21 20.74
N LEU A 181 2.41 -7.57 20.25
CA LEU A 181 1.47 -6.67 19.59
C LEU A 181 0.46 -6.05 20.57
N ALA A 182 0.50 -6.43 21.86
CA ALA A 182 -0.45 -5.96 22.86
C ALA A 182 -0.42 -4.43 22.99
N ASP A 183 -1.55 -3.86 23.44
CA ASP A 183 -1.70 -2.45 23.80
C ASP A 183 -1.30 -1.44 22.71
N SER A 184 -1.29 -1.88 21.45
CA SER A 184 -1.02 -0.98 20.32
C SER A 184 -2.22 -0.06 20.10
N GLU A 185 -1.98 1.25 20.17
CA GLU A 185 -2.91 2.23 19.63
C GLU A 185 -3.09 2.00 18.12
N LEU A 186 -4.33 2.02 17.67
CA LEU A 186 -4.68 1.84 16.27
C LEU A 186 -5.05 3.19 15.66
N LEU A 187 -4.26 3.62 14.69
CA LEU A 187 -4.45 4.88 13.96
C LEU A 187 -4.70 4.59 12.48
N PRO A 188 -5.29 5.53 11.73
CA PRO A 188 -5.30 5.51 10.27
C PRO A 188 -3.89 5.50 9.70
N VAL A 189 -3.37 4.33 9.35
CA VAL A 189 -1.99 4.14 8.87
C VAL A 189 -2.00 3.82 7.38
N TYR A 190 -1.34 4.68 6.60
CA TYR A 190 -0.91 4.36 5.24
C TYR A 190 0.33 3.47 5.32
N TRP A 191 0.13 2.15 5.23
CA TRP A 191 1.22 1.18 5.43
C TRP A 191 1.96 0.81 4.16
N ASP A 192 1.36 1.05 2.99
CA ASP A 192 1.92 0.68 1.69
C ASP A 192 2.92 1.73 1.18
N ILE A 193 3.93 2.01 1.99
CA ILE A 193 4.93 3.07 1.78
C ILE A 193 6.04 2.68 0.80
N HIS A 194 5.73 1.85 -0.20
CA HIS A 194 6.68 1.56 -1.26
C HIS A 194 6.83 2.77 -2.20
N PHE A 195 8.00 2.94 -2.80
CA PHE A 195 8.32 4.16 -3.54
C PHE A 195 7.46 4.41 -4.78
N ASP A 196 6.86 3.37 -5.36
CA ASP A 196 5.92 3.52 -6.48
C ASP A 196 4.62 4.28 -6.14
N ASN A 197 4.29 4.44 -4.85
CA ASN A 197 3.12 5.18 -4.41
C ASN A 197 3.38 6.67 -4.15
N PHE A 198 4.61 7.13 -4.37
CA PHE A 198 4.99 8.55 -4.23
C PHE A 198 5.38 9.11 -5.59
N LEU A 199 4.75 10.22 -5.97
CA LEU A 199 5.07 10.94 -7.19
C LEU A 199 5.99 12.11 -6.87
N VAL A 200 7.07 12.25 -7.63
CA VAL A 200 8.03 13.36 -7.53
C VAL A 200 8.15 14.10 -8.85
N ASN A 201 8.58 15.36 -8.79
CA ASN A 201 8.99 16.12 -9.97
C ASN A 201 10.50 15.94 -10.26
N GLU A 202 10.99 16.57 -11.32
CA GLU A 202 12.41 16.52 -11.72
C GLU A 202 13.39 17.07 -10.66
N ASN A 203 12.89 17.88 -9.71
CA ASN A 203 13.68 18.43 -8.62
C ASN A 203 13.63 17.55 -7.35
N PHE A 204 13.03 16.36 -7.41
CA PHE A 204 12.82 15.46 -6.27
C PHE A 204 11.93 16.07 -5.17
N GLU A 205 10.95 16.86 -5.55
CA GLU A 205 9.92 17.37 -4.63
C GLU A 205 8.69 16.46 -4.67
N LEU A 206 8.18 16.05 -3.51
CA LEU A 206 6.98 15.21 -3.39
C LEU A 206 5.74 15.94 -3.92
N GLN A 207 5.12 15.41 -4.97
CA GLN A 207 3.95 15.97 -5.63
C GLN A 207 2.64 15.32 -5.17
N ALA A 208 2.65 14.01 -4.92
CA ALA A 208 1.48 13.30 -4.43
C ALA A 208 1.83 11.95 -3.80
N ILE A 209 1.01 11.56 -2.83
CA ILE A 209 0.83 10.18 -2.39
C ILE A 209 -0.42 9.64 -3.09
N ILE A 210 -0.31 8.46 -3.71
CA ILE A 210 -1.39 7.80 -4.43
C ILE A 210 -1.75 6.46 -3.78
N ASP A 211 -2.77 5.80 -4.33
CA ASP A 211 -3.29 4.51 -3.83
C ASP A 211 -3.70 4.55 -2.34
N LEU A 212 -4.40 5.62 -1.96
CA LEU A 212 -4.81 5.92 -0.59
C LEU A 212 -5.78 4.88 0.01
N GLU A 213 -6.29 3.94 -0.81
CA GLU A 213 -7.12 2.84 -0.36
C GLU A 213 -6.46 1.89 0.65
N ASN A 214 -5.13 1.88 0.70
CA ASN A 214 -4.36 1.05 1.61
C ASN A 214 -4.29 1.60 3.05
N VAL A 215 -4.92 2.76 3.34
CA VAL A 215 -5.06 3.21 4.72
C VAL A 215 -5.99 2.32 5.52
N GLU A 216 -5.51 1.89 6.69
CA GLU A 216 -6.30 1.11 7.63
C GLU A 216 -5.94 1.41 9.08
N LEU A 217 -6.82 0.99 10.00
CA LEU A 217 -6.51 0.97 11.42
C LEU A 217 -5.41 -0.06 11.70
N ALA A 218 -4.22 0.43 11.99
CA ALA A 218 -3.04 -0.37 12.31
C ALA A 218 -2.16 0.33 13.36
N ALA A 219 -1.24 -0.42 13.93
CA ALA A 219 -0.19 0.15 14.77
C ALA A 219 0.80 0.95 13.93
N LEU A 220 1.36 2.04 14.47
CA LEU A 220 2.25 2.94 13.74
C LEU A 220 3.54 2.28 13.24
N ASP A 221 3.99 1.20 13.86
CA ASP A 221 5.16 0.43 13.43
C ASP A 221 4.87 -0.51 12.25
N TYR A 222 3.60 -0.70 11.88
CA TYR A 222 3.22 -1.61 10.80
C TYR A 222 3.96 -1.34 9.48
N PRO A 223 4.13 -0.10 8.99
CA PRO A 223 4.81 0.16 7.73
C PRO A 223 6.31 -0.23 7.73
N LEU A 224 6.93 -0.45 8.89
CA LEU A 224 8.38 -0.72 8.97
C LEU A 224 8.81 -2.01 8.28
N PHE A 225 7.91 -2.99 8.06
CA PHE A 225 8.28 -4.16 7.26
C PHE A 225 8.53 -3.78 5.78
N VAL A 226 7.87 -2.74 5.27
CA VAL A 226 8.09 -2.22 3.92
C VAL A 226 9.45 -1.54 3.85
N VAL A 227 9.81 -0.72 4.85
CA VAL A 227 11.15 -0.12 4.99
C VAL A 227 12.22 -1.20 4.98
N ASP A 228 12.06 -2.23 5.83
CA ASP A 228 12.98 -3.35 5.93
C ASP A 228 13.15 -4.10 4.60
N LYS A 229 12.09 -4.25 3.81
CA LYS A 229 12.17 -4.88 2.48
C LYS A 229 12.79 -3.96 1.43
N LEU A 230 12.49 -2.66 1.41
CA LEU A 230 13.14 -1.69 0.52
C LEU A 230 14.66 -1.67 0.75
N MET A 231 15.11 -1.77 2.00
CA MET A 231 16.54 -1.81 2.32
C MET A 231 17.24 -3.09 1.84
N LYS A 232 16.55 -4.23 1.87
CA LYS A 232 17.14 -5.56 1.61
C LYS A 232 16.97 -6.01 0.17
N GLU A 233 15.82 -5.71 -0.42
CA GLU A 233 15.36 -6.23 -1.71
C GLU A 233 14.65 -5.14 -2.54
N PRO A 234 15.28 -3.97 -2.78
CA PRO A 234 14.61 -2.82 -3.43
C PRO A 234 14.07 -3.14 -4.83
N HIS A 235 14.78 -3.99 -5.59
CA HIS A 235 14.35 -4.44 -6.92
C HIS A 235 12.93 -5.04 -6.91
N LYS A 236 12.48 -5.67 -5.81
CA LYS A 236 11.13 -6.25 -5.72
C LYS A 236 9.99 -5.23 -5.67
N TYR A 237 10.31 -3.95 -5.53
CA TYR A 237 9.35 -2.83 -5.52
C TYR A 237 9.47 -1.93 -6.73
N LEU A 238 10.34 -2.28 -7.68
CA LEU A 238 10.49 -1.57 -8.93
C LEU A 238 9.74 -2.31 -10.04
N ARG A 239 9.44 -1.57 -11.10
CA ARG A 239 9.02 -2.17 -12.36
C ARG A 239 10.19 -2.93 -12.96
N GLU A 240 9.92 -3.99 -13.70
CA GLU A 240 10.94 -4.85 -14.32
C GLU A 240 12.00 -4.06 -15.11
N GLU A 241 11.60 -2.99 -15.80
CA GLU A 241 12.50 -2.12 -16.56
C GLU A 241 13.44 -1.26 -15.67
N ASP A 242 13.04 -1.00 -14.43
CA ASP A 242 13.74 -0.19 -13.45
C ASP A 242 14.55 -1.04 -12.45
N GLU A 243 14.30 -2.36 -12.35
CA GLU A 243 15.00 -3.27 -11.43
C GLU A 243 16.52 -3.19 -11.55
N LYS A 244 17.03 -2.94 -12.75
CA LYS A 244 18.47 -2.77 -13.05
C LYS A 244 19.12 -1.57 -12.33
N TYR A 245 18.33 -0.61 -11.86
CA TYR A 245 18.80 0.56 -11.14
C TYR A 245 18.79 0.38 -9.62
N ALA A 246 18.29 -0.75 -9.11
CA ALA A 246 18.21 -1.00 -7.68
C ALA A 246 19.59 -1.29 -7.07
N ASP A 247 20.20 -0.30 -6.39
CA ASP A 247 21.36 -0.50 -5.51
C ASP A 247 20.92 -0.43 -4.04
N VAL A 248 21.10 -1.51 -3.28
CA VAL A 248 20.79 -1.58 -1.85
C VAL A 248 21.48 -0.47 -1.03
N LYS A 249 22.63 0.05 -1.48
CA LYS A 249 23.32 1.17 -0.83
C LYS A 249 22.49 2.44 -0.82
N ASP A 250 21.69 2.66 -1.85
CA ASP A 250 20.83 3.83 -1.96
C ASP A 250 19.68 3.82 -0.95
N TYR A 251 19.38 2.65 -0.38
CA TYR A 251 18.31 2.45 0.61
C TYR A 251 18.86 2.25 2.03
N ALA A 252 20.19 2.17 2.21
CA ALA A 252 20.80 1.75 3.48
C ALA A 252 20.45 2.66 4.68
N LYS A 253 20.14 3.93 4.44
CA LYS A 253 19.81 4.94 5.46
C LYS A 253 18.31 5.08 5.75
N LEU A 254 17.42 4.36 5.06
CA LEU A 254 15.97 4.55 5.23
C LEU A 254 15.51 4.39 6.69
N ARG A 255 15.98 3.36 7.40
CA ARG A 255 15.61 3.14 8.80
C ARG A 255 16.11 4.25 9.72
N GLU A 256 17.27 4.84 9.43
CA GLU A 256 17.82 5.98 10.16
C GLU A 256 16.95 7.23 9.94
N TRP A 257 16.69 7.58 8.69
CA TRP A 257 15.88 8.76 8.34
C TRP A 257 14.44 8.64 8.84
N TYR A 258 13.77 7.50 8.68
CA TYR A 258 12.43 7.32 9.26
C TYR A 258 12.44 7.44 10.78
N LYS A 259 13.50 6.97 11.46
CA LYS A 259 13.61 7.10 12.91
C LYS A 259 13.84 8.55 13.34
N GLU A 260 14.57 9.32 12.55
CA GLU A 260 14.78 10.75 12.77
C GLU A 260 13.51 11.56 12.56
N TYR A 261 12.84 11.41 11.41
CA TYR A 261 11.70 12.23 11.02
C TYR A 261 10.35 11.71 11.53
N TYR A 262 10.27 10.43 11.91
CA TYR A 262 9.09 9.81 12.51
C TYR A 262 9.42 8.82 13.66
N PRO A 263 10.01 9.31 14.78
CA PRO A 263 10.50 8.45 15.87
C PRO A 263 9.41 7.60 16.53
N ALA A 264 8.15 8.05 16.53
CA ALA A 264 7.02 7.32 17.13
C ALA A 264 6.77 5.94 16.49
N MET A 265 7.19 5.72 15.24
CA MET A 265 7.12 4.37 14.63
C MET A 265 8.06 3.36 15.32
N PHE A 266 9.06 3.85 16.07
CA PHE A 266 10.16 3.04 16.62
C PHE A 266 10.11 2.87 18.15
N THR A 267 9.11 3.44 18.83
CA THR A 267 9.02 3.42 20.30
C THR A 267 8.39 2.14 20.88
N PHE A 268 7.99 1.20 20.03
CA PHE A 268 7.32 -0.03 20.47
C PHE A 268 8.33 -1.01 21.08
N GLU A 269 7.94 -1.64 22.19
CA GLU A 269 8.70 -2.76 22.75
C GLU A 269 8.70 -3.95 21.77
N HIS A 270 9.81 -4.71 21.76
CA HIS A 270 9.96 -5.88 20.90
C HIS A 270 9.73 -5.59 19.41
N LEU A 271 10.16 -4.40 18.96
CA LEU A 271 9.92 -3.89 17.60
C LEU A 271 10.35 -4.89 16.52
N ASP A 272 11.52 -5.51 16.67
CA ASP A 272 12.02 -6.47 15.68
C ASP A 272 11.15 -7.73 15.61
N GLU A 273 10.61 -8.21 16.74
CA GLU A 273 9.64 -9.31 16.77
C GLU A 273 8.31 -8.92 16.12
N ARG A 274 7.84 -7.68 16.32
CA ARG A 274 6.63 -7.15 15.69
C ARG A 274 6.80 -7.08 14.18
N VAL A 275 7.91 -6.51 13.70
CA VAL A 275 8.25 -6.44 12.26
C VAL A 275 8.36 -7.84 11.64
N LYS A 276 8.93 -8.83 12.33
CA LYS A 276 8.95 -10.22 11.86
C LYS A 276 7.56 -10.82 11.64
N LEU A 277 6.58 -10.49 12.50
CA LEU A 277 5.18 -10.92 12.31
C LEU A 277 4.54 -10.26 11.08
N TYR A 278 4.86 -8.98 10.82
CA TYR A 278 4.37 -8.28 9.63
C TYR A 278 5.00 -8.85 8.35
N LEU A 279 6.31 -9.13 8.37
CA LEU A 279 7.01 -9.84 7.28
C LEU A 279 6.43 -11.24 7.03
N LEU A 280 5.96 -11.94 8.07
CA LEU A 280 5.27 -13.21 7.92
C LEU A 280 3.94 -13.04 7.19
N ILE A 281 3.15 -12.01 7.51
CA ILE A 281 1.91 -11.71 6.76
C ILE A 281 2.22 -11.44 5.30
N ASP A 282 3.18 -10.55 5.01
CA ASP A 282 3.58 -10.20 3.65
C ASP A 282 4.06 -11.43 2.88
N THR A 283 4.90 -12.27 3.49
CA THR A 283 5.41 -13.50 2.85
C THR A 283 4.27 -14.48 2.55
N LEU A 284 3.34 -14.68 3.48
CA LEU A 284 2.17 -15.53 3.26
C LEU A 284 1.25 -14.95 2.16
N HIS A 285 1.11 -13.62 2.10
CA HIS A 285 0.34 -12.95 1.06
C HIS A 285 0.98 -13.14 -0.32
N LEU A 286 2.29 -12.91 -0.44
CA LEU A 286 3.02 -13.10 -1.70
C LEU A 286 2.95 -14.56 -2.18
N LEU A 287 3.05 -15.54 -1.28
CA LEU A 287 2.93 -16.95 -1.64
C LEU A 287 1.57 -17.32 -2.24
N VAL A 288 0.50 -16.55 -1.97
CA VAL A 288 -0.82 -16.83 -2.56
C VAL A 288 -0.79 -16.65 -4.08
N ASP A 289 -0.08 -15.63 -4.56
CA ASP A 289 -0.06 -15.27 -5.99
C ASP A 289 1.24 -15.74 -6.67
N TRP A 290 2.33 -15.90 -5.91
CA TRP A 290 3.68 -16.16 -6.41
C TRP A 290 4.29 -17.42 -5.81
N SER A 291 3.48 -18.45 -5.56
CA SER A 291 3.90 -19.73 -4.95
C SER A 291 5.03 -20.47 -5.68
N HIS A 292 5.28 -20.14 -6.95
CA HIS A 292 6.36 -20.69 -7.77
C HIS A 292 7.75 -20.10 -7.43
N VAL A 293 7.82 -18.97 -6.72
CA VAL A 293 9.06 -18.30 -6.33
C VAL A 293 9.70 -19.01 -5.14
N ARG A 294 10.86 -19.64 -5.34
CA ARG A 294 11.53 -20.48 -4.32
C ARG A 294 11.99 -19.67 -3.11
N GLU A 295 12.40 -18.43 -3.33
CA GLU A 295 12.88 -17.50 -2.32
C GLU A 295 11.78 -17.22 -1.27
N LEU A 296 10.51 -17.17 -1.68
CA LEU A 296 9.39 -16.97 -0.76
C LEU A 296 9.20 -18.16 0.18
N HIS A 297 9.39 -19.39 -0.32
CA HIS A 297 9.36 -20.59 0.53
C HIS A 297 10.53 -20.63 1.50
N LYS A 298 11.72 -20.24 1.06
CA LYS A 298 12.90 -20.12 1.94
C LYS A 298 12.65 -19.10 3.05
N LYS A 299 12.16 -17.90 2.70
CA LYS A 299 11.82 -16.84 3.65
C LYS A 299 10.73 -17.27 4.64
N LEU A 300 9.69 -17.97 4.17
CA LEU A 300 8.68 -18.55 5.06
C LEU A 300 9.32 -19.49 6.07
N ASN A 301 10.19 -20.41 5.62
CA ASN A 301 10.86 -21.36 6.48
C ASN A 301 11.76 -20.66 7.52
N GLU A 302 12.48 -19.61 7.14
CA GLU A 302 13.29 -18.79 8.06
C GLU A 302 12.41 -18.10 9.13
N LEU A 303 11.28 -17.53 8.73
CA LEU A 303 10.38 -16.81 9.65
C LEU A 303 9.66 -17.72 10.65
N ILE A 304 9.47 -19.00 10.31
CA ILE A 304 8.77 -19.99 11.17
C ILE A 304 9.74 -20.93 11.90
N GLN A 305 11.04 -20.81 11.66
CA GLN A 305 12.06 -21.46 12.49
C GLN A 305 12.16 -20.74 13.85
N ASN A 306 12.54 -21.50 14.88
CA ASN A 306 12.68 -21.00 16.24
C ASN A 306 13.89 -20.08 16.34
#